data_AF-A0A8T7E1Z4-F1
#
_entry.id   AF-A0A8T7E1Z4-F1
#
_cell.length_a   1.000
_cell.length_b   1.000
_cell.length_c   1.000
_cell.angle_alpha   90.00
_cell.angle_beta   90.00
_cell.angle_gamma   90.00
#
_symmetry.space_group_name_H-M   'P 1'
#
loop_
_entity.id
_entity.type
_entity.pdbx_description
1 polymer ?
#
loop_
_entity_poly.entity_id
_entity_poly.type
_entity_poly.pdbx_seq_one_letter_code
_entity_poly.pdbx_strand_id
1 'polypeptide(L)' 'MNPDYSAAWKLLGKALASAGDTAAARTAYESGIACAERMGDKQAQREMQVFLKRLD' A
#
# COMPACT_ATOMS: atom_id res chain seq x y z
N MET A 1 -12.05 -6.52 13.98
CA MET A 1 -12.29 -5.49 12.95
C MET A 1 -11.08 -5.52 12.02
N ASN A 2 -11.29 -5.72 10.73
CA ASN A 2 -10.43 -6.53 9.86
C ASN A 2 -9.09 -5.86 9.49
N PRO A 3 -7.94 -6.31 10.04
CA PRO A 3 -6.61 -5.87 9.62
C PRO A 3 -6.28 -6.25 8.16
N ASP A 4 -7.11 -7.09 7.54
CA ASP A 4 -6.93 -7.55 6.17
C ASP A 4 -7.01 -6.45 5.12
N TYR A 5 -7.69 -5.32 5.39
CA TYR A 5 -7.90 -4.30 4.36
C TYR A 5 -6.60 -3.55 4.03
N SER A 6 -5.82 -3.17 5.04
CA SER A 6 -4.51 -2.55 4.83
C SER A 6 -3.51 -3.56 4.25
N ALA A 7 -3.53 -4.81 4.71
CA ALA A 7 -2.68 -5.87 4.15
C ALA A 7 -2.98 -6.18 2.67
N ALA A 8 -4.25 -6.17 2.27
CA ALA A 8 -4.68 -6.39 0.89
C ALA A 8 -4.15 -5.30 -0.05
N TRP A 9 -4.24 -4.02 0.34
CA TRP A 9 -3.66 -2.92 -0.44
C TRP A 9 -2.14 -3.04 -0.59
N LYS A 10 -1.44 -3.47 0.47
CA LYS A 10 0.01 -3.71 0.41
C LYS A 10 0.35 -4.82 -0.59
N LEU A 11 -0.38 -5.94 -0.55
CA LEU A 11 -0.18 -7.06 -1.47
C LEU A 11 -0.48 -6.67 -2.92
N LEU A 12 -1.55 -5.91 -3.14
CA LEU A 12 -1.92 -5.39 -4.46
C LEU A 12 -0.82 -4.49 -5.04
N GLY A 13 -0.36 -3.49 -4.27
CA GLY A 13 0.73 -2.61 -4.70
C GLY A 13 2.01 -3.36 -5.03
N LYS A 14 2.33 -4.42 -4.26
CA LYS A 14 3.51 -5.26 -4.53
C LYS A 14 3.35 -6.09 -5.80
N ALA A 15 2.17 -6.64 -6.04
CA ALA A 15 1.88 -7.40 -7.25
C ALA A 15 1.96 -6.51 -8.51
N LEU A 16 1.37 -5.31 -8.45
CA LEU A 16 1.41 -4.33 -9.55
C LEU A 16 2.83 -3.85 -9.84
N ALA A 17 3.61 -3.58 -8.79
CA ALA A 17 5.03 -3.23 -8.92
C ALA A 17 5.83 -4.36 -9.58
N SER A 18 5.56 -5.61 -9.17
CA SER A 18 6.19 -6.80 -9.77
C SER A 18 5.74 -7.05 -11.21
N ALA A 19 4.57 -6.55 -11.61
CA ALA A 19 4.08 -6.59 -12.98
C ALA A 19 4.67 -5.47 -13.86
N GLY A 20 5.47 -4.57 -13.28
CA GLY A 20 6.02 -3.39 -13.98
C GLY A 20 5.04 -2.23 -14.11
N ASP A 21 3.84 -2.34 -13.53
CA ASP A 21 2.86 -1.26 -13.52
C ASP A 21 3.05 -0.37 -12.30
N THR A 22 4.08 0.46 -12.39
CA THR A 22 4.45 1.42 -11.34
C THR A 22 3.34 2.42 -11.04
N ALA A 23 2.56 2.82 -12.06
CA ALA A 23 1.46 3.77 -11.90
C ALA A 23 0.34 3.17 -11.06
N ALA A 24 -0.12 1.95 -11.40
CA ALA A 24 -1.14 1.27 -10.62
C ALA A 24 -0.64 0.90 -9.22
N ALA A 25 0.63 0.50 -9.09
CA ALA A 25 1.26 0.22 -7.80
C ALA A 25 1.25 1.46 -6.88
N ARG A 26 1.55 2.63 -7.42
CA ARG A 26 1.50 3.91 -6.70
C ARG A 26 0.09 4.16 -6.15
N THR A 27 -0.94 4.08 -7.00
CA THR A 27 -2.33 4.29 -6.59
C THR A 27 -2.80 3.29 -5.52
N ALA A 28 -2.38 2.03 -5.62
CA ALA A 28 -2.69 1.01 -4.63
C ALA A 28 -2.06 1.32 -3.25
N TYR A 29 -0.79 1.75 -3.23
CA TYR A 29 -0.13 2.15 -1.99
C TYR A 29 -0.74 3.43 -1.40
N GLU A 30 -1.08 4.44 -2.20
CA GLU A 30 -1.75 5.66 -1.72
C GLU A 30 -3.11 5.36 -1.08
N SER A 31 -3.91 4.49 -1.72
CA SER A 31 -5.21 4.04 -1.20
C SER A 31 -5.04 3.25 0.10
N GLY A 32 -4.04 2.37 0.15
CA GLY A 32 -3.69 1.61 1.35
C GLY A 32 -3.25 2.50 2.51
N ILE A 33 -2.45 3.53 2.24
CA ILE A 33 -2.00 4.52 3.23
C ILE A 33 -3.19 5.26 3.84
N ALA A 34 -4.11 5.75 3.00
CA ALA A 34 -5.32 6.43 3.47
C ALA A 34 -6.21 5.49 4.30
N CYS A 35 -6.33 4.22 3.91
CA CYS A 35 -7.08 3.23 4.67
C CYS A 35 -6.41 2.93 6.02
N ALA A 36 -5.09 2.72 6.03
CA ALA A 36 -4.29 2.47 7.22
C ALA A 36 -4.36 3.66 8.20
N GLU A 37 -4.31 4.90 7.69
CA GLU A 37 -4.46 6.11 8.50
C GLU A 37 -5.85 6.17 9.17
N ARG A 38 -6.91 5.90 8.42
CA ARG A 38 -8.29 5.87 8.96
C ARG A 38 -8.49 4.77 10.01
N MET A 39 -7.80 3.64 9.87
CA MET A 39 -7.86 2.54 10.83
C MET A 39 -6.87 2.69 12.00
N GLY A 40 -5.97 3.68 11.97
CA GLY A 40 -4.90 3.84 12.95
C GLY A 40 -3.77 2.80 12.82
N ASP A 41 -3.71 2.09 11.69
CA ASP A 41 -2.70 1.09 11.38
C ASP A 41 -1.39 1.74 10.90
N LYS A 42 -0.67 2.31 11.87
CA LYS A 42 0.61 3.01 11.63
C LYS A 42 1.69 2.11 11.04
N GLN A 43 1.60 0.80 11.26
CA GLN A 43 2.56 -0.15 10.73
C GLN A 43 2.37 -0.30 9.22
N ALA A 44 1.14 -0.59 8.78
CA ALA A 44 0.83 -0.73 7.36
C ALA A 44 1.10 0.57 6.59
N GLN A 45 0.75 1.73 7.17
CA GLN A 45 1.05 3.04 6.60
C GLN A 45 2.55 3.22 6.31
N ARG A 46 3.41 2.96 7.29
CA ARG A 46 4.87 3.11 7.15
C ARG A 46 5.45 2.15 6.11
N GLU A 47 5.03 0.90 6.12
CA GLU A 47 5.47 -0.08 5.12
C GLU A 47 5.11 0.38 3.71
N MET A 48 3.86 0.79 3.47
CA MET A 48 3.40 1.26 2.16
C MET A 48 4.12 2.53 1.70
N GLN A 49 4.41 3.47 2.60
CA GLN A 49 5.21 4.66 2.26
C GLN A 49 6.63 4.30 1.81
N VAL A 50 7.25 3.27 2.42
CA VAL A 50 8.55 2.77 1.97
C VAL A 50 8.45 2.15 0.59
N PHE A 51 7.41 1.37 0.32
CA PHE A 51 7.21 0.81 -1.03
C PHE A 51 6.95 1.89 -2.07
N LEU A 52 6.13 2.90 -1.75
CA LEU A 52 5.86 4.05 -2.61
C LEU A 52 7.16 4.77 -3.00
N LYS A 53 8.07 4.99 -2.03
CA LYS A 53 9.39 5.59 -2.29
C LYS A 53 10.33 4.71 -3.12
N ARG A 54 10.12 3.39 -3.16
CA ARG A 54 10.92 2.46 -3.98
C ARG A 54 10.41 2.34 -5.41
N LEU A 55 9.24 2.90 -5.71
CA LEU A 55 8.68 3.00 -7.06
C LEU A 55 9.18 4.23 -7.83
N ASP A 56 9.96 5.09 -7.17
CA ASP A 56 10.62 6.27 -7.76
C ASP A 56 12.03 5.90 -8.27
#